data_AF-A0A395MQQ1-F1
#
_entry.id   AF-A0A395MQQ1-F1
#
_cell.length_a   1.000
_cell.length_b   1.000
_cell.length_c   1.000
_cell.angle_alpha   90.00
_cell.angle_beta   90.00
_cell.angle_gamma   90.00
#
_symmetry.space_group_name_H-M   'P 1'
#
loop_
_entity.id
_entity.type
_entity.pdbx_description
1 polymer ?
#
loop_
_entity_poly.entity_id
_entity_poly.type
_entity_poly.pdbx_seq_one_letter_code
_entity_poly.pdbx_strand_id
1 'polypeptide(L)'
;MSSQRYLEIFNPAPKPCPDFHQFSRFPAEIQWLVWEQALSHERWVRVKLEEGRRHSDREDAPRPDYEIFVHMNTKISKLFRTTRESRRVALCFYRVQLPCWYFLQPRYGGDPEEEGKKGILYLCPELDILSVFTISRIGYLARDMWARDPRRVGLVNLAAGAVTARLGTDRRILKKSGTRRQLLKQALSRVERFIVMRDQVPRAWTGENYLSPIRSLSDSVHRACPLNGGSVAFERLPYDPRLGEEHLKSVYTGLYDARIGFNEFEELLTKLGVKHNHKVDYRLALCSRGYRFNSHPPGNDRAAAAEWIRKEEEMFELKVKEWKQTTEDREKYLGDGSFEDQHLERVPQQAIGFWLFPVESLAARPDLLSPVFPLPSFPFFFIIINYFFVFFYCCCYCFTRQRLIANYYYYFYLCFYFTKPASKMSTPSFVDMNEFKSASRDELHTDALKTCTRIAVVGSYSNGSRGMDRFLGHFAEEFDPIDDDTILDQLIEEINFAQRNGLAIEEAVVLKADDNDEVLDKFNEDIVSVLEQGIGVRAKVADHSANVKYEMLITEDKEIWFRPEAVGIDDEEKDWETYSEWAE
;
A
#
# COMPACT_ATOMS: atom_id res chain seq x y z
N MET A 1 45.75 -1.36 -7.22
CA MET A 1 45.00 -0.13 -6.88
C MET A 1 43.67 -0.18 -7.60
N SER A 2 42.64 -0.72 -6.95
CA SER A 2 41.29 -0.79 -7.49
C SER A 2 40.70 0.62 -7.44
N SER A 3 40.47 1.25 -8.58
CA SER A 3 39.78 2.54 -8.63
C SER A 3 38.40 2.37 -8.02
N GLN A 4 37.98 3.35 -7.22
CA GLN A 4 36.62 3.44 -6.71
C GLN A 4 35.64 3.29 -7.87
N ARG A 5 35.11 2.08 -8.08
CA ARG A 5 33.95 1.79 -8.93
C ARG A 5 32.69 2.33 -8.22
N TYR A 6 32.75 3.56 -7.70
CA TYR A 6 31.59 4.27 -7.19
C TYR A 6 31.34 5.44 -8.15
N LEU A 7 30.17 5.49 -8.78
CA LEU A 7 29.66 6.70 -9.38
C LEU A 7 29.67 7.71 -8.24
N GLU A 8 30.39 8.79 -8.42
CA GLU A 8 30.40 9.98 -7.55
C GLU A 8 29.03 10.69 -7.54
N ILE A 9 27.92 9.95 -7.72
CA ILE A 9 26.53 10.42 -7.55
C ILE A 9 26.25 10.68 -6.07
N PHE A 10 27.04 10.09 -5.17
CA PHE A 10 27.16 10.68 -3.86
C PHE A 10 27.88 12.02 -4.04
N ASN A 11 27.15 13.15 -4.01
CA ASN A 11 27.77 14.46 -3.75
C ASN A 11 28.75 14.27 -2.58
N PRO A 12 30.07 14.29 -2.77
CA PRO A 12 30.99 13.96 -1.67
C PRO A 12 30.57 14.81 -0.49
N ALA A 13 30.40 14.19 0.69
CA ALA A 13 29.97 14.94 1.87
C ALA A 13 30.94 16.12 1.97
N PRO A 14 30.44 17.38 1.90
CA PRO A 14 31.33 18.53 1.86
C PRO A 14 32.24 18.41 3.07
N LYS A 15 33.56 18.46 2.83
CA LYS A 15 34.53 18.35 3.92
C LYS A 15 34.12 19.38 4.98
N PRO A 16 33.89 18.98 6.23
CA PRO A 16 33.54 19.92 7.29
C PRO A 16 34.57 21.05 7.24
N CYS A 17 34.11 22.27 7.03
CA CYS A 17 34.96 23.45 7.12
C CYS A 17 34.80 23.98 8.54
N PRO A 18 35.69 23.61 9.49
CA PRO A 18 35.64 24.13 10.86
C PRO A 18 35.87 25.65 10.90
N ASP A 19 36.37 26.23 9.81
CA ASP A 19 36.91 27.57 9.72
C ASP A 19 36.00 28.62 9.08
N PHE A 20 34.68 28.41 9.08
CA PHE A 20 33.76 29.49 8.67
C PHE A 20 33.57 30.57 9.76
N HIS A 21 34.64 30.87 10.51
CA HIS A 21 34.69 31.85 11.60
C HIS A 21 34.51 33.30 11.12
N GLN A 22 34.56 33.55 9.82
CA GLN A 22 34.32 34.87 9.23
C GLN A 22 32.85 35.17 8.97
N PHE A 23 31.93 34.21 9.13
CA PHE A 23 30.52 34.44 8.81
C PHE A 23 29.91 35.63 9.55
N SER A 24 30.22 35.76 10.84
CA SER A 24 29.76 36.87 11.68
C SER A 24 30.34 38.23 11.29
N ARG A 25 31.37 38.26 10.44
CA ARG A 25 32.01 39.50 9.94
C ARG A 25 31.34 40.03 8.67
N PHE A 26 30.50 39.25 8.00
CA PHE A 26 29.75 39.76 6.85
C PHE A 26 28.71 40.79 7.30
N PRO A 27 28.35 41.76 6.43
CA PRO A 27 27.18 42.61 6.67
C PRO A 27 25.92 41.78 6.93
N ALA A 28 24.98 42.32 7.72
CA ALA A 28 23.79 41.60 8.15
C ALA A 28 22.93 41.12 6.97
N GLU A 29 22.93 41.88 5.87
CA GLU A 29 22.24 41.58 4.62
C GLU A 29 22.84 40.33 3.95
N ILE A 30 24.17 40.22 3.92
CA ILE A 30 24.85 39.05 3.35
C ILE A 30 24.63 37.82 4.22
N GLN A 31 24.70 37.97 5.55
CA GLN A 31 24.38 36.87 6.47
C GLN A 31 22.94 36.38 6.27
N TRP A 32 21.99 37.30 6.08
CA TRP A 32 20.60 36.97 5.80
C TRP A 32 20.46 36.16 4.51
N LEU A 33 21.08 36.61 3.42
CA LEU A 33 21.05 35.92 2.14
C LEU A 33 21.65 34.51 2.22
N VAL A 34 22.74 34.33 2.97
CA VAL A 34 23.33 33.00 3.18
C VAL A 34 22.36 32.08 3.92
N TRP A 35 21.68 32.57 4.96
CA TRP A 35 20.69 31.79 5.69
C TRP A 35 19.46 31.45 4.84
N GLU A 36 18.98 32.39 4.04
CA GLU A 36 17.87 32.18 3.12
C GLU A 36 18.24 31.17 2.03
N GLN A 37 19.44 31.29 1.46
CA GLN A 37 19.96 30.33 0.49
C GLN A 37 20.06 28.92 1.09
N ALA A 38 20.51 28.78 2.34
CA ALA A 38 20.60 27.49 3.03
C ALA A 38 19.24 26.84 3.35
N LEU A 39 18.14 27.59 3.22
CA LEU A 39 16.77 27.10 3.36
C LEU A 39 16.11 26.81 2.01
N SER A 40 16.67 27.36 0.91
CA SER A 40 16.06 27.41 -0.42
C SER A 40 16.25 26.09 -1.19
N HIS A 41 15.82 24.99 -0.57
CA HIS A 41 15.85 23.64 -1.15
C HIS A 41 14.44 23.05 -1.11
N GLU A 42 14.12 22.21 -2.09
CA GLU A 42 12.87 21.47 -2.06
C GLU A 42 12.87 20.46 -0.91
N ARG A 43 11.71 20.27 -0.28
CA ARG A 43 11.57 19.27 0.79
C ARG A 43 10.40 18.34 0.54
N TRP A 44 10.62 17.06 0.82
CA TRP A 44 9.62 16.02 0.78
C TRP A 44 9.04 15.77 2.18
N VAL A 45 7.86 16.31 2.44
CA VAL A 45 7.23 16.24 3.77
C VAL A 45 6.11 15.21 3.73
N ARG A 46 6.33 14.06 4.38
CA ARG A 46 5.33 13.00 4.48
C ARG A 46 4.38 13.25 5.64
N VAL A 47 3.10 13.36 5.32
CA VAL A 47 2.03 13.58 6.31
C VAL A 47 0.93 12.53 6.16
N LYS A 48 0.49 11.99 7.29
CA LYS A 48 -0.77 11.25 7.42
C LYS A 48 -1.78 12.20 8.04
N LEU A 49 -2.98 12.23 7.47
CA LEU A 49 -4.09 13.05 7.96
C LEU A 49 -5.15 12.11 8.51
N GLU A 50 -5.50 12.29 9.78
CA GLU A 50 -6.54 11.51 10.45
C GLU A 50 -7.68 12.41 10.90
N GLU A 51 -8.78 11.79 11.34
CA GLU A 51 -9.83 12.47 12.10
C GLU A 51 -9.23 13.06 13.39
N GLY A 52 -9.66 14.26 13.77
CA GLY A 52 -9.25 14.82 15.04
C GLY A 52 -9.83 14.03 16.20
N ARG A 53 -8.95 13.60 17.10
CA ARG A 53 -9.31 12.85 18.30
C ARG A 53 -9.57 13.82 19.46
N ARG A 54 -10.33 13.38 20.47
CA ARG A 54 -10.48 14.15 21.71
C ARG A 54 -9.26 13.90 22.59
N HIS A 55 -8.39 14.89 22.71
CA HIS A 55 -7.19 14.83 23.56
C HIS A 55 -7.44 15.24 25.02
N SER A 56 -8.67 15.57 25.39
CA SER A 56 -9.03 15.96 26.76
C SER A 56 -10.24 15.19 27.25
N ASP A 57 -10.19 14.74 28.50
CA ASP A 57 -11.32 14.18 29.26
C ASP A 57 -12.48 15.18 29.43
N ARG A 58 -12.25 16.45 29.08
CA ARG A 58 -13.32 17.44 28.93
C ARG A 58 -14.11 17.13 27.67
N GLU A 59 -15.21 16.40 27.84
CA GLU A 59 -16.15 16.02 26.79
C GLU A 59 -16.65 17.20 25.93
N ASP A 60 -16.60 18.41 26.48
CA ASP A 60 -17.12 19.64 25.86
C ASP A 60 -16.18 20.30 24.82
N ALA A 61 -14.92 19.89 24.70
CA ALA A 61 -14.03 20.48 23.71
C ALA A 61 -14.40 20.01 22.30
N PRO A 62 -14.63 20.92 21.32
CA PRO A 62 -14.95 20.53 19.95
C PRO A 62 -13.78 19.73 19.35
N ARG A 63 -14.10 18.57 18.76
CA ARG A 63 -13.10 17.74 18.07
C ARG A 63 -12.50 18.53 16.89
N PRO A 64 -11.17 18.51 16.69
CA PRO A 64 -10.59 19.13 15.52
C PRO A 64 -11.07 18.42 14.24
N ASP A 65 -11.19 19.17 13.14
CA ASP A 65 -11.59 18.59 11.84
C ASP A 65 -10.63 17.50 11.35
N TYR A 66 -9.36 17.58 11.77
CA TYR A 66 -8.29 16.67 11.38
C TYR A 66 -7.07 16.82 12.31
N GLU A 67 -6.19 15.82 12.28
CA GLU A 67 -4.85 15.88 12.86
C GLU A 67 -3.76 15.58 11.84
N ILE A 68 -2.58 16.17 12.06
CA ILE A 68 -1.41 16.03 11.19
C ILE A 68 -0.39 15.14 11.87
N PHE A 69 -0.13 13.99 11.28
CA PHE A 69 0.94 13.10 11.69
C PHE A 69 2.09 13.22 10.69
N VAL A 70 3.25 13.66 11.14
CA VAL A 70 4.44 13.87 10.32
C VAL A 70 5.46 12.77 10.63
N HIS A 71 5.96 12.12 9.58
CA HIS A 71 6.99 11.10 9.72
C HIS A 71 8.29 11.70 10.29
N MET A 72 8.81 11.16 11.40
CA MET A 72 9.91 11.72 12.22
C MET A 72 11.22 11.99 11.46
N ASN A 73 11.38 11.49 10.24
CA ASN A 73 12.53 11.81 9.40
C ASN A 73 12.54 13.28 8.93
N THR A 74 11.43 14.00 9.07
CA THR A 74 11.30 15.46 8.89
C THR A 74 11.89 16.23 10.07
N LYS A 75 13.22 16.13 10.24
CA LYS A 75 13.94 16.97 11.20
C LYS A 75 13.70 18.44 10.84
N ILE A 76 13.24 19.21 11.82
CA ILE A 76 13.19 20.67 11.77
C ILE A 76 14.57 21.19 11.36
N SER A 77 14.62 22.21 10.50
CA SER A 77 15.89 22.79 10.05
C SER A 77 16.80 23.12 11.24
N LYS A 78 18.09 22.77 11.13
CA LYS A 78 19.08 23.07 12.18
C LYS A 78 19.19 24.58 12.44
N LEU A 79 18.83 25.41 11.46
CA LEU A 79 18.86 26.88 11.56
C LEU A 79 17.92 27.43 12.63
N PHE A 80 16.90 26.67 13.08
CA PHE A 80 16.10 27.06 14.25
C PHE A 80 16.90 27.05 15.56
N ARG A 81 18.06 26.40 15.61
CA ARG A 81 18.86 26.19 16.83
C ARG A 81 20.27 26.75 16.75
N THR A 82 20.71 27.26 15.60
CA THR A 82 22.08 27.77 15.42
C THR A 82 22.30 29.12 16.11
N THR A 83 21.66 30.20 15.64
CA THR A 83 21.72 31.54 16.25
C THR A 83 20.34 32.20 16.29
N ARG A 84 20.23 33.37 16.91
CA ARG A 84 19.00 34.16 16.92
C ARG A 84 18.64 34.64 15.51
N GLU A 85 19.64 35.06 14.74
CA GLU A 85 19.52 35.55 13.37
C GLU A 85 19.05 34.43 12.45
N SER A 86 19.70 33.26 12.49
CA SER A 86 19.31 32.11 11.66
C SER A 86 17.90 31.63 11.98
N ARG A 87 17.51 31.63 13.27
CA ARG A 87 16.15 31.30 13.69
C ARG A 87 15.13 32.28 13.14
N ARG A 88 15.44 33.59 13.17
CA ARG A 88 14.56 34.62 12.62
C ARG A 88 14.36 34.41 11.12
N VAL A 89 15.43 34.15 10.37
CA VAL A 89 15.35 33.84 8.93
C VAL A 89 14.50 32.59 8.69
N ALA A 90 14.75 31.51 9.45
CA ALA A 90 13.99 30.26 9.33
C ALA A 90 12.49 30.43 9.61
N LEU A 91 12.12 31.21 10.63
CA LEU A 91 10.72 31.54 10.93
C LEU A 91 10.07 32.41 9.83
N CYS A 92 10.82 33.33 9.24
CA CYS A 92 10.35 34.14 8.11
C CYS A 92 10.21 33.32 6.83
N PHE A 93 11.06 32.31 6.62
CA PHE A 93 11.02 31.43 5.46
C PHE A 93 9.88 30.41 5.57
N TYR A 94 9.78 29.69 6.70
CA TYR A 94 8.71 28.74 6.99
C TYR A 94 7.49 29.42 7.60
N ARG A 95 6.80 30.17 6.74
CA ARG A 95 5.71 31.08 7.14
C ARG A 95 4.47 30.36 7.65
N VAL A 96 4.25 29.11 7.22
CA VAL A 96 3.11 28.32 7.65
C VAL A 96 3.52 27.43 8.82
N GLN A 97 2.80 27.58 9.94
CA GLN A 97 3.05 26.84 11.18
C GLN A 97 1.77 26.14 11.60
N LEU A 98 1.81 24.81 11.64
CA LEU A 98 0.66 23.96 11.95
C LEU A 98 0.97 23.01 13.12
N PRO A 99 0.06 22.84 14.09
CA PRO A 99 0.25 21.83 15.14
C PRO A 99 0.27 20.44 14.50
N CYS A 100 1.17 19.58 14.96
CA CYS A 100 1.32 18.24 14.44
C CYS A 100 1.86 17.25 15.47
N TRP A 101 1.82 15.98 15.12
CA TRP A 101 2.42 14.87 15.83
C TRP A 101 3.57 14.31 15.01
N TYR A 102 4.77 14.32 15.58
CA TYR A 102 5.90 13.62 14.99
C TYR A 102 5.88 12.17 15.44
N PHE A 103 5.80 11.22 14.52
CA PHE A 103 5.84 9.79 14.84
C PHE A 103 6.99 9.09 14.11
N LEU A 104 7.72 8.22 14.81
CA LEU A 104 8.55 7.24 14.13
C LEU A 104 7.59 6.28 13.47
N GLN A 105 7.79 5.97 12.20
CA GLN A 105 7.02 4.88 11.61
C GLN A 105 7.26 3.65 12.49
N PRO A 106 6.20 3.10 13.12
CA PRO A 106 6.35 2.02 14.07
C PRO A 106 7.08 0.90 13.35
N ARG A 107 8.17 0.41 13.94
CA ARG A 107 8.87 -0.75 13.35
C ARG A 107 7.98 -1.99 13.33
N TYR A 108 6.92 -2.01 14.14
CA TYR A 108 5.99 -3.13 14.27
C TYR A 108 4.61 -2.67 14.79
N GLY A 109 3.75 -2.10 13.94
CA GLY A 109 2.32 -1.95 14.23
C GLY A 109 1.88 -1.13 15.46
N GLY A 110 2.78 -0.42 16.14
CA GLY A 110 2.42 0.42 17.29
C GLY A 110 1.51 1.59 16.91
N ASP A 111 0.59 1.95 17.81
CA ASP A 111 -0.27 3.13 17.62
C ASP A 111 0.62 4.40 17.55
N PRO A 112 0.49 5.24 16.50
CA PRO A 112 1.19 6.52 16.41
C PRO A 112 1.06 7.43 17.64
N GLU A 113 0.03 7.24 18.48
CA GLU A 113 -0.21 8.05 19.68
C GLU A 113 0.68 7.71 20.87
N GLU A 114 1.01 6.44 21.09
CA GLU A 114 1.85 6.03 22.24
C GLU A 114 3.30 6.53 22.08
N GLU A 115 3.76 6.67 20.83
CA GLU A 115 5.15 7.07 20.52
C GLU A 115 5.26 8.48 19.90
N GLY A 116 4.13 9.14 19.62
CA GLY A 116 4.05 10.42 18.93
C GLY A 116 4.45 11.61 19.81
N LYS A 117 5.31 12.50 19.31
CA LYS A 117 5.67 13.76 19.99
C LYS A 117 4.94 14.96 19.38
N LYS A 118 4.15 15.68 20.19
CA LYS A 118 3.55 16.97 19.79
C LYS A 118 4.63 17.96 19.34
N GLY A 119 4.35 18.66 18.26
CA GLY A 119 5.25 19.66 17.68
C GLY A 119 4.56 20.63 16.75
N ILE A 120 5.36 21.40 16.03
CA ILE A 120 4.90 22.34 15.00
C ILE A 120 5.54 21.95 13.68
N LEU A 121 4.70 21.72 12.67
CA LEU A 121 5.09 21.56 11.30
C LEU A 121 5.32 22.94 10.67
N TYR A 122 6.55 23.19 10.25
CA TYR A 122 7.00 24.42 9.61
C TYR A 122 7.06 24.22 8.09
N LEU A 123 6.27 24.98 7.33
CA LEU A 123 6.16 24.84 5.88
C LEU A 123 6.47 26.12 5.11
N CYS A 124 7.09 25.94 3.95
CA CYS A 124 7.30 26.90 2.88
C CYS A 124 6.50 26.41 1.66
N PRO A 125 5.28 26.92 1.45
CA PRO A 125 4.37 26.48 0.38
C PRO A 125 5.01 26.28 -1.01
N GLU A 126 5.92 27.17 -1.39
CA GLU A 126 6.52 27.19 -2.72
C GLU A 126 7.51 26.04 -2.95
N LEU A 127 8.14 25.53 -1.90
CA LEU A 127 9.26 24.55 -1.99
C LEU A 127 8.95 23.20 -1.35
N ASP A 128 8.01 23.16 -0.40
CA ASP A 128 7.64 21.92 0.28
C ASP A 128 6.62 21.13 -0.51
N ILE A 129 6.98 19.90 -0.87
CA ILE A 129 6.10 18.92 -1.48
C ILE A 129 5.44 18.11 -0.36
N LEU A 130 4.14 18.29 -0.19
CA LEU A 130 3.35 17.53 0.78
C LEU A 130 2.97 16.18 0.22
N SER A 131 3.58 15.12 0.75
CA SER A 131 3.30 13.74 0.40
C SER A 131 2.25 13.18 1.36
N VAL A 132 1.05 12.95 0.85
CA VAL A 132 -0.10 12.51 1.65
C VAL A 132 -0.37 11.02 1.42
N PHE A 133 -0.72 10.31 2.49
CA PHE A 133 -1.21 8.93 2.39
C PHE A 133 -2.66 8.86 1.91
N THR A 134 -3.47 9.85 2.28
CA THR A 134 -4.88 9.97 1.89
C THR A 134 -5.24 11.43 1.62
N ILE A 135 -6.17 11.65 0.70
CA ILE A 135 -6.68 12.97 0.34
C ILE A 135 -7.99 13.35 1.04
N SER A 136 -8.59 12.44 1.82
CA SER A 136 -9.94 12.66 2.39
C SER A 136 -10.05 13.92 3.26
N ARG A 137 -8.94 14.34 3.89
CA ARG A 137 -8.85 15.52 4.76
C ARG A 137 -7.95 16.64 4.21
N ILE A 138 -7.41 16.50 3.01
CA ILE A 138 -6.47 17.50 2.43
C ILE A 138 -7.11 18.88 2.28
N GLY A 139 -8.43 18.95 2.09
CA GLY A 139 -9.18 20.20 2.03
C GLY A 139 -9.05 21.06 3.29
N TYR A 140 -9.07 20.44 4.47
CA TYR A 140 -8.93 21.15 5.75
C TYR A 140 -7.49 21.62 5.96
N LEU A 141 -6.51 20.76 5.67
CA LEU A 141 -5.09 21.13 5.71
C LEU A 141 -4.81 22.32 4.78
N ALA A 142 -5.27 22.26 3.52
CA ALA A 142 -5.06 23.32 2.55
C ALA A 142 -5.73 24.63 2.95
N ARG A 143 -6.94 24.58 3.53
CA ARG A 143 -7.62 25.75 4.12
C ARG A 143 -6.74 26.40 5.18
N ASP A 144 -6.20 25.62 6.11
CA ASP A 144 -5.42 26.14 7.22
C ASP A 144 -4.05 26.66 6.77
N MET A 145 -3.41 25.98 5.80
CA MET A 145 -2.20 26.47 5.14
C MET A 145 -2.45 27.83 4.48
N TRP A 146 -3.54 27.96 3.71
CA TRP A 146 -3.93 29.22 3.08
C TRP A 146 -4.25 30.30 4.10
N ALA A 147 -4.97 29.95 5.17
CA ALA A 147 -5.39 30.87 6.22
C ALA A 147 -4.18 31.46 6.96
N ARG A 148 -3.16 30.62 7.22
CA ARG A 148 -1.96 30.97 8.00
C ARG A 148 -0.81 31.51 7.17
N ASP A 149 -0.79 31.31 5.86
CA ASP A 149 0.22 31.89 4.99
C ASP A 149 -0.06 33.37 4.72
N PRO A 150 0.80 34.31 5.17
CA PRO A 150 0.64 35.74 4.89
C PRO A 150 0.66 36.05 3.38
N ARG A 151 1.32 35.20 2.57
CA ARG A 151 1.40 35.36 1.11
C ARG A 151 0.24 34.73 0.37
N ARG A 152 -0.63 33.97 1.05
CA ARG A 152 -1.76 33.28 0.44
C ARG A 152 -1.33 32.42 -0.76
N VAL A 153 -0.28 31.61 -0.60
CA VAL A 153 0.12 30.60 -1.60
C VAL A 153 -0.71 29.33 -1.38
N GLY A 154 -0.74 28.83 -0.14
CA GLY A 154 -1.50 27.63 0.22
C GLY A 154 -0.85 26.32 -0.25
N LEU A 155 -1.66 25.34 -0.64
CA LEU A 155 -1.17 24.04 -1.12
C LEU A 155 -0.97 24.08 -2.64
N VAL A 156 0.27 24.16 -3.09
CA VAL A 156 0.63 24.18 -4.53
C VAL A 156 1.43 22.95 -4.97
N ASN A 157 2.17 22.30 -4.06
CA ASN A 157 2.98 21.11 -4.34
C ASN A 157 2.43 19.89 -3.58
N LEU A 158 1.80 18.96 -4.31
CA LEU A 158 1.18 17.76 -3.75
C LEU A 158 1.84 16.49 -4.29
N ALA A 159 2.02 15.49 -3.43
CA ALA A 159 2.41 14.16 -3.83
C ALA A 159 1.52 13.08 -3.20
N ALA A 160 1.28 12.00 -3.93
CA ALA A 160 0.53 10.84 -3.46
C ALA A 160 1.30 9.56 -3.79
N GLY A 161 1.27 8.56 -2.91
CA GLY A 161 1.87 7.26 -3.19
C GLY A 161 1.12 6.54 -4.31
N ALA A 162 1.80 5.82 -5.21
CA ALA A 162 1.18 5.11 -6.33
C ALA A 162 0.16 4.05 -5.87
N VAL A 163 0.48 3.31 -4.80
CA VAL A 163 -0.44 2.32 -4.21
C VAL A 163 -1.56 2.98 -3.42
N THR A 164 -1.28 4.12 -2.78
CA THR A 164 -2.26 4.92 -2.05
C THR A 164 -3.02 5.88 -2.99
N ALA A 165 -2.75 5.85 -4.29
CA ALA A 165 -3.33 6.74 -5.28
C ALA A 165 -4.76 6.37 -5.65
N ARG A 166 -5.46 5.58 -4.80
CA ARG A 166 -6.91 5.41 -4.71
C ARG A 166 -7.68 6.73 -4.46
N LEU A 167 -7.16 7.84 -4.97
CA LEU A 167 -7.65 9.20 -4.98
C LEU A 167 -9.04 9.27 -5.64
N GLY A 168 -9.28 8.44 -6.66
CA GLY A 168 -10.53 8.40 -7.42
C GLY A 168 -11.60 7.44 -6.87
N THR A 169 -11.19 6.45 -6.07
CA THR A 169 -12.04 5.33 -5.62
C THR A 169 -12.66 5.53 -4.24
N ASP A 170 -12.25 6.55 -3.48
CA ASP A 170 -12.95 6.89 -2.25
C ASP A 170 -14.31 7.56 -2.59
N ARG A 171 -15.28 6.74 -2.99
CA ARG A 171 -16.68 7.09 -3.24
C ARG A 171 -17.23 7.93 -2.08
N ARG A 172 -16.72 7.78 -0.86
CA ARG A 172 -17.12 8.55 0.34
C ARG A 172 -16.85 10.04 0.17
N ILE A 173 -15.74 10.45 -0.43
CA ILE A 173 -15.41 11.86 -0.67
C ILE A 173 -16.39 12.48 -1.66
N LEU A 174 -16.79 11.70 -2.67
CA LEU A 174 -17.62 12.17 -3.76
C LEU A 174 -19.12 12.15 -3.43
N LYS A 175 -19.58 11.16 -2.64
CA LYS A 175 -20.94 11.04 -2.13
C LYS A 175 -21.26 12.07 -1.05
N LYS A 176 -20.26 12.52 -0.26
CA LYS A 176 -20.46 13.58 0.75
C LYS A 176 -20.73 14.92 0.08
N SER A 177 -21.98 15.37 0.09
CA SER A 177 -22.35 16.75 -0.24
C SER A 177 -21.91 17.69 0.90
N GLY A 178 -21.67 18.98 0.59
CA GLY A 178 -21.37 20.01 1.58
C GLY A 178 -19.90 20.45 1.68
N THR A 179 -19.52 20.96 2.85
CA THR A 179 -18.28 21.73 3.10
C THR A 179 -17.00 20.97 2.73
N ARG A 180 -16.92 19.67 3.04
CA ARG A 180 -15.70 18.86 2.79
C ARG A 180 -15.36 18.79 1.30
N ARG A 181 -16.35 18.54 0.45
CA ARG A 181 -16.21 18.49 -1.00
C ARG A 181 -15.77 19.84 -1.57
N GLN A 182 -16.32 20.94 -1.05
CA GLN A 182 -15.93 22.28 -1.45
C GLN A 182 -14.49 22.62 -1.05
N LEU A 183 -14.08 22.27 0.17
CA LEU A 183 -12.71 22.47 0.65
C LEU A 183 -11.71 21.66 -0.18
N LEU A 184 -12.03 20.40 -0.51
CA LEU A 184 -11.21 19.58 -1.39
C LEU A 184 -11.09 20.20 -2.78
N LYS A 185 -12.22 20.62 -3.37
CA LYS A 185 -12.24 21.32 -4.67
C LYS A 185 -11.33 22.55 -4.64
N GLN A 186 -11.42 23.37 -3.60
CA GLN A 186 -10.59 24.56 -3.44
C GLN A 186 -9.11 24.23 -3.27
N ALA A 187 -8.78 23.19 -2.50
CA ALA A 187 -7.41 22.72 -2.32
C ALA A 187 -6.81 22.28 -3.65
N LEU A 188 -7.49 21.38 -4.36
CA LEU A 188 -6.98 20.82 -5.61
C LEU A 188 -6.91 21.86 -6.73
N SER A 189 -7.80 22.86 -6.76
CA SER A 189 -7.76 23.93 -7.78
C SER A 189 -6.49 24.79 -7.76
N ARG A 190 -5.71 24.75 -6.68
CA ARG A 190 -4.45 25.50 -6.50
C ARG A 190 -3.20 24.66 -6.73
N VAL A 191 -3.33 23.35 -6.92
CA VAL A 191 -2.18 22.47 -7.11
C VAL A 191 -1.52 22.81 -8.44
N GLU A 192 -0.28 23.30 -8.36
CA GLU A 192 0.57 23.63 -9.50
C GLU A 192 1.48 22.46 -9.87
N ARG A 193 1.80 21.58 -8.92
CA ARG A 193 2.61 20.37 -9.12
C ARG A 193 1.99 19.17 -8.44
N PHE A 194 1.78 18.10 -9.19
CA PHE A 194 1.30 16.82 -8.67
C PHE A 194 2.31 15.71 -8.97
N ILE A 195 2.71 14.99 -7.93
CA ILE A 195 3.71 13.92 -8.03
C ILE A 195 3.11 12.59 -7.60
N VAL A 196 3.12 11.60 -8.50
CA VAL A 196 2.86 10.21 -8.13
C VAL A 196 4.18 9.62 -7.65
N MET A 197 4.26 9.24 -6.37
CA MET A 197 5.44 8.65 -5.76
C MET A 197 5.33 7.14 -5.71
N ARG A 198 6.26 6.47 -6.36
CA ARG A 198 6.45 5.03 -6.21
C ARG A 198 7.77 4.77 -5.50
N ASP A 199 7.65 4.54 -4.19
CA ASP A 199 8.79 4.29 -3.31
C ASP A 199 8.91 2.82 -2.86
N GLN A 200 8.04 1.96 -3.38
CA GLN A 200 8.09 0.50 -3.22
C GLN A 200 8.51 -0.17 -4.53
N VAL A 201 9.37 0.46 -5.34
CA VAL A 201 9.92 -0.24 -6.50
C VAL A 201 10.70 -1.46 -5.99
N PRO A 202 10.29 -2.68 -6.35
CA PRO A 202 11.00 -3.88 -5.92
C PRO A 202 12.42 -3.81 -6.44
N ARG A 203 13.40 -3.99 -5.54
CA ARG A 203 14.75 -4.36 -5.94
C ARG A 203 14.76 -5.88 -6.04
N ALA A 204 14.14 -6.40 -7.11
CA ALA A 204 13.88 -7.84 -7.29
C ALA A 204 15.13 -8.73 -7.33
N TRP A 205 16.32 -8.13 -7.33
CA TRP A 205 17.58 -8.83 -7.53
C TRP A 205 18.20 -9.41 -6.24
N THR A 206 17.73 -9.05 -5.04
CA THR A 206 18.21 -9.71 -3.79
C THR A 206 17.73 -11.17 -3.68
N GLY A 207 16.94 -11.68 -4.61
CA GLY A 207 16.74 -13.13 -4.82
C GLY A 207 16.10 -13.85 -3.64
N GLU A 208 15.38 -13.16 -2.74
CA GLU A 208 14.75 -13.82 -1.59
C GLU A 208 13.55 -14.70 -2.01
N ASN A 209 12.95 -14.48 -3.19
CA ASN A 209 11.73 -15.19 -3.64
C ASN A 209 11.76 -15.76 -5.07
N TYR A 210 12.90 -15.77 -5.77
CA TYR A 210 12.97 -16.34 -7.12
C TYR A 210 13.98 -17.47 -7.17
N LEU A 211 13.48 -18.68 -7.45
CA LEU A 211 14.22 -19.92 -7.73
C LEU A 211 15.23 -19.81 -8.90
N SER A 212 15.36 -18.64 -9.53
CA SER A 212 16.31 -18.41 -10.61
C SER A 212 16.75 -16.93 -10.66
N PRO A 213 18.04 -16.64 -10.40
CA PRO A 213 18.66 -15.32 -10.66
C PRO A 213 18.52 -14.87 -12.12
N ILE A 214 18.34 -15.82 -13.05
CA ILE A 214 18.52 -15.68 -14.50
C ILE A 214 17.49 -14.75 -15.13
N ARG A 215 16.22 -14.78 -14.69
CA ARG A 215 15.18 -13.89 -15.24
C ARG A 215 15.30 -12.43 -14.78
N SER A 216 16.06 -12.18 -13.71
CA SER A 216 16.19 -10.85 -13.10
C SER A 216 17.44 -10.07 -13.55
N LEU A 217 18.45 -10.78 -14.08
CA LEU A 217 19.72 -10.19 -14.52
C LEU A 217 19.60 -9.43 -15.84
N SER A 218 18.58 -9.72 -16.66
CA SER A 218 18.32 -9.04 -17.94
C SER A 218 17.71 -7.64 -17.78
N ASP A 219 17.24 -7.26 -16.59
CA ASP A 219 16.55 -5.99 -16.36
C ASP A 219 17.46 -4.98 -15.63
N SER A 220 18.47 -4.50 -16.36
CA SER A 220 19.48 -3.53 -15.90
C SER A 220 18.89 -2.27 -15.24
N VAL A 221 17.62 -1.96 -15.53
CA VAL A 221 16.89 -0.79 -15.02
C VAL A 221 16.64 -0.87 -13.51
N HIS A 222 16.50 -2.07 -12.93
CA HIS A 222 16.16 -2.21 -11.52
C HIS A 222 17.31 -1.85 -10.56
N ARG A 223 18.57 -2.01 -10.96
CA ARG A 223 19.74 -1.64 -10.14
C ARG A 223 19.95 -0.12 -10.07
N ALA A 224 19.53 0.60 -11.10
CA ALA A 224 19.60 2.06 -11.16
C ALA A 224 18.53 2.76 -10.30
N CYS A 225 17.56 2.04 -9.74
CA CYS A 225 16.50 2.65 -8.93
C CYS A 225 17.10 3.21 -7.63
N PRO A 226 16.92 4.50 -7.27
CA PRO A 226 17.58 5.08 -6.11
C PRO A 226 17.01 4.54 -4.81
N LEU A 227 17.84 4.49 -3.77
CA LEU A 227 17.42 4.18 -2.42
C LEU A 227 16.93 5.45 -1.73
N ASN A 228 15.70 5.43 -1.21
CA ASN A 228 15.19 6.49 -0.38
C ASN A 228 15.84 6.42 1.01
N GLY A 229 16.92 7.18 1.22
CA GLY A 229 17.61 7.28 2.51
C GLY A 229 16.89 8.11 3.57
N GLY A 230 15.59 8.37 3.41
CA GLY A 230 14.80 9.15 4.36
C GLY A 230 15.18 10.63 4.46
N SER A 231 15.97 11.14 3.51
CA SER A 231 16.34 12.55 3.45
C SER A 231 15.14 13.39 3.04
N VAL A 232 14.87 14.43 3.83
CA VAL A 232 13.70 15.29 3.64
C VAL A 232 13.98 16.46 2.73
N ALA A 233 15.16 17.07 2.82
CA ALA A 233 15.59 18.10 1.88
C ALA A 233 16.41 17.47 0.75
N PHE A 234 16.21 17.95 -0.47
CA PHE A 234 16.95 17.46 -1.62
C PHE A 234 17.22 18.59 -2.62
N GLU A 235 18.30 18.41 -3.39
CA GLU A 235 18.65 19.25 -4.52
C GLU A 235 18.53 18.42 -5.79
N ARG A 236 18.07 19.06 -6.87
CA ARG A 236 18.06 18.44 -8.19
C ARG A 236 19.47 18.52 -8.76
N LEU A 237 19.96 17.39 -9.27
CA LEU A 237 21.18 17.40 -10.05
C LEU A 237 20.93 18.15 -11.37
N PRO A 238 21.91 18.92 -11.88
CA PRO A 238 21.76 19.64 -13.13
C PRO A 238 21.66 18.70 -14.34
N TYR A 239 22.09 17.45 -14.22
CA TYR A 239 21.99 16.41 -15.24
C TYR A 239 21.61 15.07 -14.61
N ASP A 240 20.96 14.20 -15.40
CA ASP A 240 20.69 12.83 -14.99
C ASP A 240 22.00 12.02 -15.01
N PRO A 241 22.38 11.39 -13.90
CA PRO A 241 23.67 10.70 -13.83
C PRO A 241 23.65 9.30 -14.48
N ARG A 242 22.52 8.84 -15.02
CA ARG A 242 22.46 7.58 -15.78
C ARG A 242 23.14 7.79 -17.14
N LEU A 243 24.24 7.07 -17.35
CA LEU A 243 25.22 7.29 -18.44
C LEU A 243 24.77 6.87 -19.86
N GLY A 244 23.50 7.06 -20.24
CA GLY A 244 23.08 6.82 -21.64
C GLY A 244 21.64 7.19 -21.95
N GLU A 245 21.43 7.87 -23.07
CA GLU A 245 20.09 8.30 -23.56
C GLU A 245 19.13 7.11 -23.71
N GLU A 246 19.63 5.93 -24.07
CA GLU A 246 18.83 4.71 -24.23
C GLU A 246 18.12 4.28 -22.93
N HIS A 247 18.78 4.44 -21.76
CA HIS A 247 18.18 4.10 -20.46
C HIS A 247 17.11 5.10 -19.99
N LEU A 248 16.96 6.22 -20.70
CA LEU A 248 15.96 7.25 -20.45
C LEU A 248 14.74 7.13 -21.38
N LYS A 249 14.82 6.31 -22.43
CA LYS A 249 13.72 6.15 -23.42
C LYS A 249 12.49 5.46 -22.86
N SER A 250 12.64 4.65 -21.81
CA SER A 250 11.51 4.02 -21.14
C SER A 250 11.73 3.99 -19.63
N VAL A 251 10.71 4.45 -18.90
CA VAL A 251 10.65 4.29 -17.45
C VAL A 251 9.97 2.95 -17.18
N TYR A 252 10.76 1.88 -17.01
CA TYR A 252 10.18 0.60 -16.64
C TYR A 252 9.79 0.63 -15.15
N THR A 253 8.49 0.67 -14.90
CA THR A 253 7.92 0.64 -13.56
C THR A 253 7.50 -0.79 -13.17
N GLY A 254 8.08 -1.86 -13.72
CA GLY A 254 7.61 -3.22 -13.41
C GLY A 254 6.14 -3.45 -13.80
N LEU A 255 5.45 -4.30 -13.03
CA LEU A 255 4.06 -4.71 -13.29
C LEU A 255 3.01 -3.61 -13.06
N TYR A 256 3.34 -2.57 -12.30
CA TYR A 256 2.39 -1.50 -11.98
C TYR A 256 2.58 -0.33 -12.94
N ASP A 257 1.49 0.05 -13.62
CA ASP A 257 1.41 1.19 -14.52
C ASP A 257 1.26 2.49 -13.71
N ALA A 258 2.32 3.30 -13.67
CA ALA A 258 2.32 4.58 -12.95
C ALA A 258 1.26 5.57 -13.43
N ARG A 259 0.73 5.39 -14.65
CA ARG A 259 -0.34 6.24 -15.22
C ARG A 259 -1.65 6.11 -14.46
N ILE A 260 -1.88 4.99 -13.76
CA ILE A 260 -3.09 4.77 -12.97
C ILE A 260 -3.30 5.89 -11.95
N GLY A 261 -2.26 6.23 -11.16
CA GLY A 261 -2.38 7.28 -10.15
C GLY A 261 -2.63 8.68 -10.73
N PHE A 262 -2.16 8.96 -11.96
CA PHE A 262 -2.47 10.21 -12.65
C PHE A 262 -3.92 10.21 -13.16
N ASN A 263 -4.36 9.12 -13.78
CA ASN A 263 -5.74 8.98 -14.24
C ASN A 263 -6.74 9.10 -13.08
N GLU A 264 -6.44 8.49 -11.93
CA GLU A 264 -7.28 8.60 -10.72
C GLU A 264 -7.35 10.04 -10.19
N PHE A 265 -6.23 10.78 -10.26
CA PHE A 265 -6.21 12.19 -9.91
C PHE A 265 -7.02 13.05 -10.89
N GLU A 266 -6.86 12.84 -12.20
CA GLU A 266 -7.64 13.55 -13.22
C GLU A 266 -9.14 13.24 -13.15
N GLU A 267 -9.50 11.99 -12.87
CA GLU A 267 -10.88 11.58 -12.63
C GLU A 267 -11.45 12.29 -11.41
N LEU A 268 -10.69 12.39 -10.32
CA LEU A 268 -11.09 13.15 -9.13
C LEU A 268 -11.31 14.63 -9.44
N LEU A 269 -10.39 15.28 -10.16
CA LEU A 269 -10.53 16.68 -10.59
C LEU A 269 -11.80 16.87 -11.42
N THR A 270 -12.04 15.96 -12.37
CA THR A 270 -13.23 15.95 -13.23
C THR A 270 -14.51 15.83 -12.40
N LYS A 271 -14.56 14.86 -11.50
CA LYS A 271 -15.72 14.64 -10.63
C LYS A 271 -15.99 15.80 -9.68
N LEU A 272 -14.97 16.55 -9.26
CA LEU A 272 -15.10 17.77 -8.45
C LEU A 272 -15.41 19.02 -9.29
N GLY A 273 -15.35 18.91 -10.63
CA GLY A 273 -15.45 20.05 -11.54
C GLY A 273 -14.33 21.08 -11.29
N VAL A 274 -13.12 20.60 -11.02
CA VAL A 274 -11.91 21.43 -10.94
C VAL A 274 -11.37 21.59 -12.36
N LYS A 275 -11.17 22.85 -12.76
CA LYS A 275 -10.43 23.21 -13.98
C LYS A 275 -9.31 24.15 -13.56
N HIS A 276 -8.08 23.75 -13.81
CA HIS A 276 -6.94 24.61 -13.56
C HIS A 276 -6.90 25.73 -14.60
N ASN A 277 -6.63 26.95 -14.16
CA ASN A 277 -6.35 28.10 -15.01
C ASN A 277 -4.85 28.25 -15.35
N HIS A 278 -4.06 27.25 -14.97
CA HIS A 278 -2.62 27.17 -15.14
C HIS A 278 -2.24 25.75 -15.57
N LYS A 279 -1.03 25.58 -16.10
CA LYS A 279 -0.46 24.26 -16.39
C LYS A 279 -0.03 23.61 -15.09
N VAL A 280 -0.48 22.37 -14.85
CA VAL A 280 -0.03 21.54 -13.73
C VAL A 280 1.22 20.75 -14.15
N ASP A 281 2.27 20.78 -13.34
CA ASP A 281 3.50 20.01 -13.49
C ASP A 281 3.30 18.59 -12.91
N TYR A 282 3.01 17.63 -13.79
CA TYR A 282 2.80 16.22 -13.43
C TYR A 282 4.12 15.45 -13.48
N ARG A 283 4.49 14.80 -12.37
CA ARG A 283 5.74 14.03 -12.29
C ARG A 283 5.58 12.67 -11.64
N LEU A 284 6.36 11.71 -12.12
CA LEU A 284 6.55 10.42 -11.46
C LEU A 284 7.84 10.47 -10.63
N ALA A 285 7.73 10.18 -9.34
CA ALA A 285 8.88 9.95 -8.48
C ALA A 285 9.13 8.45 -8.30
N LEU A 286 10.37 8.00 -8.45
CA LEU A 286 10.78 6.60 -8.34
C LEU A 286 11.91 6.40 -7.35
N CYS A 287 11.70 5.54 -6.37
CA CYS A 287 12.74 5.04 -5.48
C CYS A 287 12.36 3.68 -4.88
N SER A 288 13.34 3.06 -4.22
CA SER A 288 13.13 1.91 -3.35
C SER A 288 13.32 2.35 -1.90
N ARG A 289 12.43 1.92 -1.01
CA ARG A 289 12.59 2.09 0.44
C ARG A 289 13.57 1.08 1.06
N GLY A 290 14.11 0.14 0.28
CA GLY A 290 15.08 -0.84 0.78
C GLY A 290 14.48 -1.85 1.76
N TYR A 291 13.16 -2.09 1.71
CA TYR A 291 12.54 -3.19 2.45
C TYR A 291 13.05 -4.51 1.87
N ARG A 292 13.96 -5.19 2.57
CA ARG A 292 14.07 -6.66 2.46
C ARG A 292 13.05 -7.28 3.40
N PHE A 293 12.65 -8.52 3.13
CA PHE A 293 11.59 -9.20 3.85
C PHE A 293 11.82 -9.32 5.37
N ASN A 294 13.04 -9.08 5.87
CA ASN A 294 13.36 -9.08 7.31
C ASN A 294 14.44 -8.06 7.72
N SER A 295 14.84 -7.13 6.85
CA SER A 295 15.91 -6.19 7.17
C SER A 295 15.39 -4.84 7.61
N HIS A 296 16.06 -4.25 8.59
CA HIS A 296 15.81 -2.88 9.02
C HIS A 296 15.91 -1.93 7.81
N PRO A 297 15.01 -0.93 7.70
CA PRO A 297 15.14 0.08 6.66
C PRO A 297 16.53 0.73 6.75
N PRO A 298 17.09 1.22 5.61
CA PRO A 298 18.29 2.04 5.67
C PRO A 298 18.06 3.14 6.70
N GLY A 299 18.99 3.29 7.64
CA GLY A 299 18.82 4.25 8.73
C GLY A 299 18.47 5.65 8.22
N ASN A 300 17.95 6.51 9.10
CA ASN A 300 17.32 7.78 8.74
C ASN A 300 18.31 8.90 8.33
N ASP A 301 19.50 8.54 7.86
CA ASP A 301 20.47 9.48 7.36
C ASP A 301 21.26 8.93 6.17
N ARG A 302 21.97 9.84 5.54
CA ARG A 302 22.76 9.57 4.34
C ARG A 302 23.87 8.55 4.58
N ALA A 303 24.49 8.54 5.75
CA ALA A 303 25.59 7.62 6.06
C ALA A 303 25.07 6.20 6.21
N ALA A 304 23.94 6.03 6.91
CA ALA A 304 23.27 4.74 7.04
C ALA A 304 22.75 4.23 5.69
N ALA A 305 22.21 5.11 4.84
CA ALA A 305 21.81 4.75 3.49
C ALA A 305 23.00 4.34 2.60
N ALA A 306 24.13 5.04 2.70
CA ALA A 306 25.35 4.69 1.96
C ALA A 306 25.94 3.36 2.42
N GLU A 307 25.97 3.12 3.73
CA GLU A 307 26.39 1.85 4.32
C GLU A 307 25.48 0.69 3.92
N TRP A 308 24.17 0.94 3.85
CA TRP A 308 23.21 -0.05 3.37
C TRP A 308 23.46 -0.41 1.90
N ILE A 309 23.69 0.59 1.03
CA ILE A 309 24.04 0.38 -0.38
C ILE A 309 25.33 -0.44 -0.51
N ARG A 310 26.36 -0.11 0.28
CA ARG A 310 27.62 -0.85 0.30
C ARG A 310 27.42 -2.32 0.65
N LYS A 311 26.64 -2.62 1.70
CA LYS A 311 26.30 -4.00 2.09
C LYS A 311 25.48 -4.72 1.03
N GLU A 312 24.56 -4.03 0.36
CA GLU A 312 23.80 -4.62 -0.73
C GLU A 312 24.69 -4.95 -1.92
N GLU A 313 25.64 -4.08 -2.25
CA GLU A 313 26.63 -4.31 -3.30
C GLU A 313 27.58 -5.49 -2.96
N GLU A 314 28.03 -5.62 -1.71
CA GLU A 314 28.83 -6.77 -1.28
C GLU A 314 28.06 -8.08 -1.38
N MET A 315 26.79 -8.08 -0.97
CA MET A 315 25.89 -9.23 -1.14
C MET A 315 25.63 -9.54 -2.62
N PHE A 316 25.59 -8.52 -3.47
CA PHE A 316 25.48 -8.67 -4.92
C PHE A 316 26.68 -9.41 -5.47
N GLU A 317 27.88 -8.92 -5.19
CA GLU A 317 29.12 -9.52 -5.67
C GLU A 317 29.28 -10.96 -5.18
N LEU A 318 28.87 -11.25 -3.94
CA LEU A 318 28.87 -12.61 -3.40
C LEU A 318 27.93 -13.54 -4.17
N LYS A 319 26.67 -13.14 -4.39
CA LYS A 319 25.70 -13.95 -5.14
C LYS A 319 26.07 -14.16 -6.60
N VAL A 320 26.67 -13.15 -7.24
CA VAL A 320 27.20 -13.31 -8.61
C VAL A 320 28.32 -14.34 -8.63
N LYS A 321 29.23 -14.34 -7.64
CA LYS A 321 30.29 -15.35 -7.54
C LYS A 321 29.74 -16.75 -7.31
N GLU A 322 28.82 -16.92 -6.35
CA GLU A 322 28.14 -18.19 -6.09
C GLU A 322 27.43 -18.72 -7.34
N TRP A 323 26.70 -17.83 -8.04
CA TRP A 323 26.00 -18.19 -9.27
C TRP A 323 26.97 -18.64 -10.37
N LYS A 324 28.06 -17.90 -10.61
CA LYS A 324 29.08 -18.29 -11.60
C LYS A 324 29.65 -19.68 -11.32
N GLN A 325 29.95 -19.99 -10.05
CA GLN A 325 30.41 -21.31 -9.65
C GLN A 325 29.37 -22.40 -9.97
N THR A 326 28.10 -22.18 -9.59
CA THR A 326 27.02 -23.15 -9.87
C THR A 326 26.73 -23.33 -11.36
N THR A 327 26.90 -22.28 -12.16
CA THR A 327 26.67 -22.32 -13.61
C THR A 327 27.83 -22.98 -14.34
N GLU A 328 29.08 -22.71 -13.95
CA GLU A 328 30.26 -23.43 -14.45
C GLU A 328 30.13 -24.95 -14.18
N ASP A 329 29.68 -25.32 -12.98
CA ASP A 329 29.36 -26.72 -12.66
C ASP A 329 28.25 -27.25 -13.57
N ARG A 330 27.15 -26.50 -13.76
CA ARG A 330 26.03 -26.92 -14.63
C ARG A 330 26.42 -27.04 -16.11
N GLU A 331 27.12 -26.08 -16.68
CA GLU A 331 27.58 -26.08 -18.08
C GLU A 331 28.52 -27.26 -18.32
N LYS A 332 29.39 -27.57 -17.34
CA LYS A 332 30.25 -28.76 -17.36
C LYS A 332 29.47 -30.08 -17.37
N TYR A 333 28.28 -30.14 -16.76
CA TYR A 333 27.46 -31.36 -16.69
C TYR A 333 26.37 -31.47 -17.78
N LEU A 334 25.87 -30.36 -18.32
CA LEU A 334 24.70 -30.34 -19.19
C LEU A 334 24.99 -29.92 -20.65
N GLY A 335 26.18 -29.38 -20.93
CA GLY A 335 26.61 -29.06 -22.31
C GLY A 335 25.76 -28.03 -23.05
N ASP A 336 24.87 -27.31 -22.35
CA ASP A 336 24.03 -26.27 -22.91
C ASP A 336 24.70 -24.89 -22.76
N GLY A 337 24.56 -24.06 -23.79
CA GLY A 337 25.46 -22.98 -24.16
C GLY A 337 25.77 -21.95 -23.08
N SER A 338 26.97 -21.36 -23.21
CA SER A 338 27.48 -20.28 -22.37
C SER A 338 26.47 -19.14 -22.28
N PHE A 339 25.94 -18.90 -21.08
CA PHE A 339 25.26 -17.64 -20.81
C PHE A 339 26.34 -16.55 -20.86
N GLU A 340 26.37 -15.77 -21.94
CA GLU A 340 27.31 -14.67 -22.06
C GLU A 340 27.13 -13.74 -20.85
N ASP A 341 28.25 -13.49 -20.15
CA ASP A 341 28.47 -12.65 -18.96
C ASP A 341 28.17 -11.16 -19.22
N GLN A 342 27.34 -10.88 -20.22
CA GLN A 342 27.15 -9.62 -20.86
C GLN A 342 26.53 -8.62 -19.89
N HIS A 343 27.40 -7.71 -19.46
CA HIS A 343 27.09 -6.37 -18.99
C HIS A 343 26.83 -6.20 -17.48
N LEU A 344 27.10 -7.19 -16.63
CA LEU A 344 27.05 -6.99 -15.17
C LEU A 344 28.01 -5.90 -14.68
N GLU A 345 29.17 -5.76 -15.34
CA GLU A 345 30.11 -4.67 -15.10
C GLU A 345 29.67 -3.31 -15.65
N ARG A 346 28.67 -3.27 -16.53
CA ARG A 346 28.11 -2.05 -17.13
C ARG A 346 26.82 -1.59 -16.46
N VAL A 347 26.31 -2.32 -15.47
CA VAL A 347 25.04 -1.96 -14.84
C VAL A 347 25.24 -0.66 -14.05
N PRO A 348 24.33 0.33 -14.21
CA PRO A 348 24.41 1.58 -13.49
C PRO A 348 24.42 1.34 -11.98
N GLN A 349 25.18 2.16 -11.28
CA GLN A 349 25.31 2.03 -9.84
C GLN A 349 24.13 2.65 -9.10
N GLN A 350 24.02 2.28 -7.84
CA GLN A 350 22.94 2.73 -6.99
C GLN A 350 23.14 4.19 -6.55
N ALA A 351 22.04 4.94 -6.55
CA ALA A 351 21.99 6.30 -6.03
C ALA A 351 21.19 6.36 -4.72
N ILE A 352 21.43 7.39 -3.90
CA ILE A 352 20.54 7.77 -2.79
C ILE A 352 19.63 8.89 -3.27
N GLY A 353 18.32 8.77 -3.04
CA GLY A 353 17.33 9.78 -3.38
C GLY A 353 16.14 9.16 -4.08
N PHE A 354 15.66 9.83 -5.11
CA PHE A 354 14.61 9.36 -6.02
C PHE A 354 14.80 10.02 -7.38
N TRP A 355 14.38 9.32 -8.43
CA TRP A 355 14.29 9.90 -9.76
C TRP A 355 12.97 10.64 -9.92
N LEU A 356 13.00 11.78 -10.62
CA LEU A 356 11.82 12.53 -11.00
C LEU A 356 11.71 12.57 -12.51
N PHE A 357 10.61 12.05 -13.03
CA PHE A 357 10.31 12.04 -14.46
C PHE A 357 9.10 12.93 -14.74
N PRO A 358 9.11 13.73 -15.82
CA PRO A 358 7.89 14.34 -16.30
C PRO A 358 6.92 13.23 -16.77
N VAL A 359 5.61 13.45 -16.63
CA VAL A 359 4.60 12.44 -17.01
C VAL A 359 4.72 12.05 -18.48
N GLU A 360 5.19 12.96 -19.35
CA GLU A 360 5.42 12.76 -20.77
C GLU A 360 6.54 11.72 -21.06
N SER A 361 7.40 11.41 -20.08
CA SER A 361 8.39 10.34 -20.19
C SER A 361 7.79 8.94 -20.02
N LEU A 362 6.54 8.84 -19.54
CA LEU A 362 5.79 7.60 -19.59
C LEU A 362 5.30 7.45 -21.02
N ALA A 363 6.00 6.63 -21.83
CA ALA A 363 5.63 6.39 -23.22
C ALA A 363 4.12 6.20 -23.37
N ALA A 364 3.55 6.72 -24.47
CA ALA A 364 2.16 6.44 -24.85
C ALA A 364 1.94 4.93 -24.71
N ARG A 365 0.77 4.52 -24.21
CA ARG A 365 0.40 3.09 -24.14
C ARG A 365 0.86 2.46 -25.46
N PRO A 366 1.70 1.41 -25.44
CA PRO A 366 1.73 0.52 -26.60
C PRO A 366 0.26 0.16 -26.79
N ASP A 367 -0.32 0.55 -27.93
CA ASP A 367 -1.67 0.16 -28.26
C ASP A 367 -1.72 -1.34 -28.02
N LEU A 368 -2.61 -1.78 -27.12
CA LEU A 368 -2.86 -3.19 -26.83
C LEU A 368 -3.56 -3.89 -28.02
N LEU A 369 -3.24 -3.46 -29.26
CA LEU A 369 -3.75 -3.94 -30.53
C LEU A 369 -2.71 -4.72 -31.35
N SER A 370 -1.59 -5.16 -30.77
CA SER A 370 -0.78 -6.23 -31.34
C SER A 370 -1.01 -7.55 -30.60
N PRO A 371 -1.88 -8.44 -31.13
CA PRO A 371 -2.07 -9.78 -30.57
C PRO A 371 -0.97 -10.71 -31.12
N VAL A 372 0.29 -10.54 -30.71
CA VAL A 372 1.34 -11.51 -31.06
C VAL A 372 2.36 -11.65 -29.92
N PHE A 373 1.94 -12.27 -28.84
CA PHE A 373 2.75 -13.27 -28.16
C PHE A 373 1.80 -14.40 -27.75
N PRO A 374 1.97 -15.64 -28.24
CA PRO A 374 1.28 -16.76 -27.64
C PRO A 374 1.86 -16.88 -26.23
N LEU A 375 1.10 -16.45 -25.23
CA LEU A 375 1.37 -16.85 -23.86
C LEU A 375 1.38 -18.39 -23.88
N PRO A 376 2.51 -19.07 -23.54
CA PRO A 376 2.40 -20.47 -23.19
C PRO A 376 1.41 -20.52 -22.02
N SER A 377 0.43 -21.41 -22.13
CA SER A 377 -0.57 -21.71 -21.12
C SER A 377 0.09 -22.04 -19.78
N PHE A 378 0.39 -21.01 -19.00
CA PHE A 378 0.80 -21.07 -17.61
C PHE A 378 -0.33 -20.53 -16.74
N PRO A 379 -0.59 -21.13 -15.58
CA PRO A 379 -1.81 -20.91 -14.84
C PRO A 379 -1.78 -19.54 -14.15
N PHE A 380 -2.96 -18.90 -14.11
CA PHE A 380 -3.32 -17.70 -13.37
C PHE A 380 -2.90 -17.68 -11.87
N PHE A 381 -2.44 -18.82 -11.35
CA PHE A 381 -2.00 -19.07 -9.99
C PHE A 381 -0.91 -18.10 -9.48
N PHE A 382 0.04 -17.66 -10.32
CA PHE A 382 1.20 -16.87 -9.84
C PHE A 382 0.91 -15.38 -9.59
N ILE A 383 -0.12 -14.82 -10.23
CA ILE A 383 -0.54 -13.42 -10.01
C ILE A 383 -1.37 -13.32 -8.72
N ILE A 384 -2.20 -14.33 -8.46
CA ILE A 384 -2.98 -14.46 -7.23
C ILE A 384 -2.05 -14.68 -6.02
N ILE A 385 -1.01 -15.52 -6.14
CA ILE A 385 -0.04 -15.75 -5.05
C ILE A 385 0.73 -14.48 -4.65
N ASN A 386 1.12 -13.61 -5.60
CA ASN A 386 1.79 -12.35 -5.26
C ASN A 386 0.84 -11.33 -4.62
N TYR A 387 -0.45 -11.35 -4.97
CA TYR A 387 -1.48 -10.56 -4.28
C TYR A 387 -1.76 -11.11 -2.87
N PHE A 388 -1.87 -12.43 -2.73
CA PHE A 388 -2.02 -13.13 -1.45
C PHE A 388 -0.88 -12.83 -0.48
N PHE A 389 0.38 -12.84 -0.93
CA PHE A 389 1.53 -12.60 -0.03
C PHE A 389 1.65 -11.15 0.47
N VAL A 390 1.22 -10.16 -0.33
CA VAL A 390 1.22 -8.75 0.10
C VAL A 390 0.05 -8.46 1.05
N PHE A 391 -1.07 -9.15 0.89
CA PHE A 391 -2.26 -8.98 1.73
C PHE A 391 -2.17 -9.73 3.07
N PHE A 392 -1.70 -10.98 3.09
CA PHE A 392 -1.48 -11.76 4.31
C PHE A 392 -0.51 -11.07 5.28
N TYR A 393 0.47 -10.34 4.77
CA TYR A 393 1.43 -9.61 5.60
C TYR A 393 0.85 -8.39 6.32
N CYS A 394 -0.26 -7.82 5.85
CA CYS A 394 -0.97 -6.78 6.61
C CYS A 394 -1.82 -7.38 7.74
N CYS A 395 -2.41 -8.58 7.55
CA CYS A 395 -3.30 -9.19 8.54
C CYS A 395 -2.58 -10.01 9.62
N CYS A 396 -1.42 -10.63 9.34
CA CYS A 396 -0.67 -11.37 10.38
C CYS A 396 -0.01 -10.49 11.46
N TYR A 397 -0.12 -9.16 11.36
CA TYR A 397 0.58 -8.21 12.25
C TYR A 397 -0.13 -7.91 13.58
N CYS A 398 -1.33 -8.47 13.81
CA CYS A 398 -2.14 -8.21 15.03
C CYS A 398 -2.12 -9.32 16.09
N PHE A 399 -1.38 -10.43 15.93
CA PHE A 399 -1.47 -11.57 16.87
C PHE A 399 -0.27 -11.72 17.83
N THR A 400 -0.57 -11.86 19.12
CA THR A 400 0.41 -12.08 20.20
C THR A 400 1.09 -13.45 20.20
N ARG A 401 2.28 -13.44 20.80
CA ARG A 401 3.46 -14.34 20.73
C ARG A 401 3.29 -15.87 20.94
N GLN A 402 2.11 -16.42 21.26
CA GLN A 402 2.01 -17.84 21.68
C GLN A 402 1.65 -18.85 20.58
N ARG A 403 1.14 -18.46 19.40
CA ARG A 403 0.74 -19.40 18.34
C ARG A 403 1.81 -19.70 17.26
N LEU A 404 2.92 -18.96 17.25
CA LEU A 404 4.00 -19.13 16.25
C LEU A 404 4.75 -20.47 16.35
N ILE A 405 4.72 -21.13 17.51
CA ILE A 405 5.41 -22.42 17.73
C ILE A 405 4.59 -23.60 17.19
N ALA A 406 3.26 -23.50 17.15
CA ALA A 406 2.38 -24.57 16.66
C ALA A 406 2.40 -24.70 15.12
N ASN A 407 2.43 -23.58 14.40
CA ASN A 407 2.48 -23.57 12.93
C ASN A 407 3.80 -24.12 12.36
N TYR A 408 4.89 -24.08 13.13
CA TYR A 408 6.19 -24.60 12.70
C TYR A 408 6.23 -26.14 12.70
N TYR A 409 5.45 -26.80 13.56
CA TYR A 409 5.33 -28.26 13.61
C TYR A 409 4.42 -28.82 12.51
N TYR A 410 3.37 -28.08 12.13
CA TYR A 410 2.44 -28.49 11.08
C TYR A 410 3.10 -28.49 9.69
N TYR A 411 3.97 -27.51 9.42
CA TYR A 411 4.72 -27.43 8.16
C TYR A 411 5.77 -28.54 7.98
N PHE A 412 6.33 -29.06 9.07
CA PHE A 412 7.31 -30.16 9.01
C PHE A 412 6.63 -31.52 8.72
N TYR A 413 5.36 -31.66 9.09
CA TYR A 413 4.57 -32.88 8.86
C TYR A 413 4.06 -33.00 7.41
N LEU A 414 3.74 -31.88 6.75
CA LEU A 414 3.24 -31.88 5.37
C LEU A 414 4.27 -32.25 4.31
N CYS A 415 5.58 -32.08 4.58
CA CYS A 415 6.62 -32.38 3.60
C CYS A 415 6.91 -33.89 3.41
N PHE A 416 6.36 -34.78 4.24
CA PHE A 416 6.68 -36.22 4.18
C PHE A 416 5.65 -37.08 3.42
N TYR A 417 4.49 -36.56 3.02
CA TYR A 417 3.38 -37.40 2.54
C TYR A 417 3.15 -37.47 1.02
N PHE A 418 3.88 -36.74 0.17
CA PHE A 418 3.63 -36.75 -1.28
C PHE A 418 4.65 -37.58 -2.08
N THR A 419 4.52 -38.90 -2.03
CA THR A 419 4.91 -39.79 -3.14
C THR A 419 3.84 -40.85 -3.40
N LYS A 420 2.74 -40.45 -4.05
CA LYS A 420 1.87 -41.30 -4.90
C LYS A 420 0.93 -40.40 -5.72
N PRO A 421 0.53 -40.77 -6.95
CA PRO A 421 -0.25 -39.92 -7.83
C PRO A 421 -1.74 -40.04 -7.49
N ALA A 422 -2.39 -38.92 -7.15
CA ALA A 422 -3.83 -38.85 -6.91
C ALA A 422 -4.50 -37.91 -7.94
N SER A 423 -5.69 -38.33 -8.37
CA SER A 423 -6.66 -37.61 -9.18
C SER A 423 -6.91 -36.19 -8.65
N LYS A 424 -7.18 -35.24 -9.57
CA LYS A 424 -7.55 -33.85 -9.27
C LYS A 424 -8.73 -33.79 -8.29
N MET A 425 -8.47 -33.61 -6.99
CA MET A 425 -9.42 -32.98 -6.07
C MET A 425 -9.22 -31.47 -6.22
N SER A 426 -10.29 -30.74 -6.55
CA SER A 426 -10.29 -29.28 -6.42
C SER A 426 -10.13 -28.98 -4.92
N THR A 427 -9.24 -28.08 -4.54
CA THR A 427 -9.15 -27.64 -3.15
C THR A 427 -10.22 -26.57 -2.93
N PRO A 428 -11.06 -26.67 -1.88
CA PRO A 428 -12.08 -25.68 -1.59
C PRO A 428 -11.49 -24.27 -1.50
N SER A 429 -12.19 -23.28 -2.05
CA SER A 429 -11.79 -21.88 -1.97
C SER A 429 -12.18 -21.31 -0.61
N PHE A 430 -11.18 -20.90 0.16
CA PHE A 430 -11.37 -20.33 1.50
C PHE A 430 -11.82 -18.87 1.44
N VAL A 431 -12.78 -18.46 2.26
CA VAL A 431 -13.29 -17.08 2.40
C VAL A 431 -12.83 -16.54 3.74
N ASP A 432 -11.84 -15.65 3.69
CA ASP A 432 -11.30 -14.97 4.87
C ASP A 432 -12.33 -14.01 5.47
N MET A 433 -12.15 -13.69 6.75
CA MET A 433 -12.96 -12.70 7.46
C MET A 433 -12.86 -11.32 6.80
N ASN A 434 -14.00 -10.63 6.70
CA ASN A 434 -14.22 -9.38 5.96
C ASN A 434 -13.94 -9.51 4.45
N GLU A 435 -14.16 -10.70 3.90
CA GLU A 435 -14.18 -10.94 2.46
C GLU A 435 -15.49 -11.59 2.04
N PHE A 436 -15.74 -11.55 0.73
CA PHE A 436 -16.68 -12.44 0.09
C PHE A 436 -16.05 -13.05 -1.16
N LYS A 437 -16.50 -14.24 -1.55
CA LYS A 437 -16.12 -14.88 -2.81
C LYS A 437 -17.34 -15.40 -3.54
N SER A 438 -17.14 -15.58 -4.83
CA SER A 438 -18.11 -16.19 -5.74
C SER A 438 -17.46 -17.35 -6.48
N ALA A 439 -18.24 -18.39 -6.79
CA ALA A 439 -17.78 -19.55 -7.53
C ALA A 439 -18.85 -20.08 -8.48
N SER A 440 -18.42 -20.81 -9.51
CA SER A 440 -19.30 -21.50 -10.46
C SER A 440 -19.17 -23.03 -10.43
N ARG A 441 -18.12 -23.55 -9.78
CA ARG A 441 -17.85 -24.98 -9.64
C ARG A 441 -17.17 -25.32 -8.33
N ASP A 442 -16.25 -24.47 -7.89
CA ASP A 442 -15.47 -24.72 -6.69
C ASP A 442 -16.32 -24.53 -5.43
N GLU A 443 -15.99 -25.30 -4.40
CA GLU A 443 -16.56 -25.15 -3.06
C GLU A 443 -16.07 -23.84 -2.42
N LEU A 444 -16.92 -23.23 -1.59
CA LEU A 444 -16.58 -22.04 -0.80
C LEU A 444 -16.69 -22.40 0.68
N HIS A 445 -15.68 -22.08 1.50
CA HIS A 445 -15.74 -22.35 2.94
C HIS A 445 -15.14 -21.22 3.78
N THR A 446 -15.58 -21.09 5.02
CA THR A 446 -15.08 -20.11 6.01
C THR A 446 -14.45 -20.83 7.21
N ASP A 447 -13.54 -20.17 7.92
CA ASP A 447 -13.05 -20.66 9.21
C ASP A 447 -14.01 -20.34 10.36
N ALA A 448 -13.80 -21.04 11.46
CA ALA A 448 -14.66 -20.96 12.63
C ALA A 448 -14.25 -19.81 13.57
N LEU A 449 -15.14 -18.84 13.69
CA LEU A 449 -15.04 -17.72 14.63
C LEU A 449 -16.36 -17.49 15.36
N LYS A 450 -16.27 -16.88 16.55
CA LYS A 450 -17.38 -16.74 17.51
C LYS A 450 -18.22 -15.48 17.36
N THR A 451 -17.75 -14.48 16.62
CA THR A 451 -18.32 -13.11 16.64
C THR A 451 -18.50 -12.58 15.22
N CYS A 452 -18.91 -13.45 14.31
CA CYS A 452 -18.92 -13.16 12.89
C CYS A 452 -20.21 -13.65 12.24
N THR A 453 -20.78 -12.80 11.40
CA THR A 453 -21.96 -13.10 10.59
C THR A 453 -21.50 -13.70 9.26
N ARG A 454 -22.16 -14.75 8.79
CA ARG A 454 -21.86 -15.37 7.48
C ARG A 454 -23.09 -15.34 6.60
N ILE A 455 -22.87 -15.10 5.31
CA ILE A 455 -23.93 -15.06 4.30
C ILE A 455 -23.57 -16.04 3.19
N ALA A 456 -24.42 -17.04 2.96
CA ALA A 456 -24.32 -17.94 1.83
C ALA A 456 -25.53 -17.75 0.92
N VAL A 457 -25.29 -17.60 -0.38
CA VAL A 457 -26.34 -17.51 -1.41
C VAL A 457 -26.00 -18.45 -2.55
N VAL A 458 -26.98 -19.26 -2.95
CA VAL A 458 -26.87 -20.17 -4.09
C VAL A 458 -28.03 -19.98 -5.06
N GLY A 459 -27.79 -20.27 -6.33
CA GLY A 459 -28.85 -20.21 -7.34
C GLY A 459 -28.54 -21.00 -8.60
N SER A 460 -29.44 -20.96 -9.57
CA SER A 460 -29.28 -21.61 -10.87
C SER A 460 -29.69 -20.73 -12.04
N TYR A 461 -29.05 -20.93 -13.19
CA TYR A 461 -29.37 -20.21 -14.42
C TYR A 461 -30.41 -20.96 -15.23
N SER A 462 -31.64 -20.44 -15.26
CA SER A 462 -32.78 -21.07 -15.96
C SER A 462 -32.61 -21.12 -17.49
N ASN A 463 -31.75 -20.27 -18.05
CA ASN A 463 -31.50 -20.14 -19.48
C ASN A 463 -30.31 -20.98 -19.97
N GLY A 464 -29.73 -21.85 -19.13
CA GLY A 464 -28.54 -22.64 -19.46
C GLY A 464 -27.25 -21.80 -19.54
N SER A 465 -27.28 -20.53 -19.14
CA SER A 465 -26.08 -19.70 -19.02
C SER A 465 -25.17 -20.25 -17.93
N ARG A 466 -23.88 -19.97 -18.05
CA ARG A 466 -22.89 -20.25 -17.02
C ARG A 466 -22.44 -18.94 -16.41
N GLY A 467 -22.44 -18.88 -15.09
CA GLY A 467 -21.98 -17.73 -14.32
C GLY A 467 -21.69 -18.16 -12.89
N MET A 468 -21.38 -17.18 -12.04
CA MET A 468 -21.20 -17.42 -10.62
C MET A 468 -22.56 -17.74 -10.00
N ASP A 469 -22.63 -18.84 -9.28
CA ASP A 469 -23.88 -19.39 -8.75
C ASP A 469 -23.80 -19.81 -7.28
N ARG A 470 -22.65 -19.56 -6.64
CA ARG A 470 -22.41 -19.64 -5.21
C ARG A 470 -21.74 -18.35 -4.76
N PHE A 471 -22.22 -17.77 -3.66
CA PHE A 471 -21.67 -16.56 -3.05
C PHE A 471 -21.56 -16.79 -1.55
N LEU A 472 -20.37 -16.56 -0.98
CA LEU A 472 -20.12 -16.72 0.45
C LEU A 472 -19.40 -15.49 0.98
N GLY A 473 -19.98 -14.82 1.97
CA GLY A 473 -19.42 -13.67 2.68
C GLY A 473 -19.20 -13.97 4.16
N HIS A 474 -18.13 -13.43 4.72
CA HIS A 474 -17.71 -13.61 6.11
C HIS A 474 -17.45 -12.24 6.75
N PHE A 475 -18.24 -11.85 7.75
CA PHE A 475 -18.28 -10.47 8.29
C PHE A 475 -18.00 -10.47 9.79
N ALA A 476 -17.13 -9.60 10.27
CA ALA A 476 -16.85 -9.41 11.71
C ALA A 476 -17.59 -8.21 12.29
N GLU A 477 -17.87 -8.23 13.60
CA GLU A 477 -18.48 -7.09 14.31
C GLU A 477 -17.49 -5.94 14.58
N GLU A 478 -16.23 -6.25 14.89
CA GLU A 478 -15.27 -5.30 15.49
C GLU A 478 -14.60 -4.31 14.51
N PHE A 479 -15.18 -4.03 13.35
CA PHE A 479 -14.64 -3.02 12.44
C PHE A 479 -15.57 -1.82 12.28
N ASP A 480 -14.93 -0.65 12.14
CA ASP A 480 -15.57 0.66 12.08
C ASP A 480 -16.76 0.60 11.09
N PRO A 481 -18.00 0.99 11.46
CA PRO A 481 -19.21 0.94 10.62
C PRO A 481 -19.13 1.75 9.31
N ILE A 482 -17.94 2.26 8.99
CA ILE A 482 -17.54 3.03 7.83
C ILE A 482 -17.00 2.13 6.69
N ASP A 483 -16.60 0.87 6.95
CA ASP A 483 -16.07 -0.07 5.94
C ASP A 483 -16.98 -1.29 5.64
N ASP A 484 -17.80 -1.78 6.57
CA ASP A 484 -18.63 -3.01 6.36
C ASP A 484 -19.77 -2.84 5.37
N ASP A 485 -20.38 -1.65 5.31
CA ASP A 485 -21.33 -1.27 4.26
C ASP A 485 -20.76 -1.57 2.87
N THR A 486 -19.43 -1.46 2.68
CA THR A 486 -18.82 -1.62 1.37
C THR A 486 -18.66 -3.06 0.91
N ILE A 487 -18.49 -4.03 1.83
CA ILE A 487 -18.32 -5.44 1.47
C ILE A 487 -19.69 -6.08 1.24
N LEU A 488 -20.66 -5.79 2.12
CA LEU A 488 -22.04 -6.23 1.93
C LEU A 488 -22.65 -5.64 0.66
N ASP A 489 -22.44 -4.34 0.40
CA ASP A 489 -22.86 -3.71 -0.86
C ASP A 489 -22.22 -4.40 -2.08
N GLN A 490 -20.93 -4.77 -2.01
CA GLN A 490 -20.23 -5.45 -3.11
C GLN A 490 -20.79 -6.85 -3.35
N LEU A 491 -21.03 -7.63 -2.29
CA LEU A 491 -21.69 -8.94 -2.37
C LEU A 491 -23.06 -8.81 -3.04
N ILE A 492 -23.87 -7.83 -2.61
CA ILE A 492 -25.20 -7.58 -3.17
C ILE A 492 -25.13 -7.11 -4.63
N GLU A 493 -24.19 -6.22 -4.97
CA GLU A 493 -23.96 -5.78 -6.35
C GLU A 493 -23.60 -6.97 -7.26
N GLU A 494 -22.78 -7.90 -6.77
CA GLU A 494 -22.36 -9.09 -7.52
C GLU A 494 -23.51 -10.10 -7.70
N ILE A 495 -24.31 -10.34 -6.66
CA ILE A 495 -25.53 -11.17 -6.74
C ILE A 495 -26.53 -10.55 -7.72
N ASN A 496 -26.77 -9.25 -7.62
CA ASN A 496 -27.65 -8.52 -8.55
C ASN A 496 -27.13 -8.56 -9.99
N PHE A 497 -25.82 -8.50 -10.18
CA PHE A 497 -25.21 -8.71 -11.48
C PHE A 497 -25.50 -10.13 -12.01
N ALA A 498 -25.35 -11.16 -11.19
CA ALA A 498 -25.68 -12.53 -11.58
C ALA A 498 -27.18 -12.71 -11.91
N GLN A 499 -28.09 -12.13 -11.11
CA GLN A 499 -29.54 -12.16 -11.35
C GLN A 499 -29.93 -11.50 -12.67
N ARG A 500 -29.33 -10.34 -12.99
CA ARG A 500 -29.53 -9.68 -14.30
C ARG A 500 -29.07 -10.54 -15.48
N ASN A 501 -28.14 -11.48 -15.25
CA ASN A 501 -27.68 -12.46 -16.24
C ASN A 501 -28.47 -13.78 -16.20
N GLY A 502 -29.56 -13.84 -15.44
CA GLY A 502 -30.49 -14.97 -15.42
C GLY A 502 -30.29 -15.95 -14.26
N LEU A 503 -29.53 -15.60 -13.23
CA LEU A 503 -29.47 -16.37 -11.99
C LEU A 503 -30.82 -16.25 -11.25
N ALA A 504 -31.48 -17.37 -11.03
CA ALA A 504 -32.57 -17.51 -10.07
C ALA A 504 -31.96 -17.96 -8.74
N ILE A 505 -32.12 -17.15 -7.69
CA ILE A 505 -31.64 -17.52 -6.35
C ILE A 505 -32.56 -18.63 -5.82
N GLU A 506 -31.94 -19.71 -5.38
CA GLU A 506 -32.63 -20.89 -4.84
C GLU A 506 -32.67 -20.82 -3.33
N GLU A 507 -31.56 -20.40 -2.71
CA GLU A 507 -31.43 -20.35 -1.26
C GLU A 507 -30.47 -19.25 -0.81
N ALA A 508 -30.81 -18.62 0.31
CA ALA A 508 -29.97 -17.66 1.02
C ALA A 508 -30.01 -17.99 2.51
N VAL A 509 -28.84 -18.15 3.14
CA VAL A 509 -28.67 -18.45 4.56
C VAL A 509 -27.81 -17.38 5.20
N VAL A 510 -28.26 -16.84 6.33
CA VAL A 510 -27.49 -15.95 7.20
C VAL A 510 -27.27 -16.67 8.52
N LEU A 511 -26.00 -16.92 8.86
CA LEU A 511 -25.62 -17.39 10.17
C LEU A 511 -25.25 -16.18 11.02
N LYS A 512 -26.13 -15.84 11.97
CA LYS A 512 -26.02 -14.68 12.85
C LYS A 512 -25.04 -14.96 13.98
N ALA A 513 -24.44 -13.86 14.45
CA ALA A 513 -23.65 -13.88 15.64
C ALA A 513 -24.43 -13.57 16.92
N ASP A 514 -24.48 -14.54 17.84
CA ASP A 514 -25.04 -14.39 19.19
C ASP A 514 -23.91 -14.06 20.16
N ASP A 515 -23.96 -12.88 20.81
CA ASP A 515 -23.05 -12.54 21.92
C ASP A 515 -23.77 -11.84 23.09
N ASN A 516 -25.11 -11.94 23.16
CA ASN A 516 -25.93 -11.09 24.05
C ASN A 516 -25.59 -9.58 23.98
N ASP A 517 -25.06 -9.10 22.85
CA ASP A 517 -24.73 -7.70 22.60
C ASP A 517 -25.82 -7.04 21.74
N GLU A 518 -26.48 -6.01 22.29
CA GLU A 518 -27.52 -5.25 21.57
C GLU A 518 -27.00 -4.60 20.27
N VAL A 519 -25.70 -4.29 20.21
CA VAL A 519 -25.05 -3.74 19.01
C VAL A 519 -24.97 -4.81 17.92
N LEU A 520 -24.56 -6.03 18.29
CA LEU A 520 -24.45 -7.17 17.38
C LEU A 520 -25.81 -7.62 16.86
N ASP A 521 -26.82 -7.65 17.72
CA ASP A 521 -28.19 -7.98 17.34
C ASP A 521 -28.71 -7.02 16.26
N LYS A 522 -28.51 -5.73 16.48
CA LYS A 522 -28.89 -4.71 15.51
C LYS A 522 -28.10 -4.86 14.19
N PHE A 523 -26.80 -5.12 14.26
CA PHE A 523 -25.97 -5.37 13.08
C PHE A 523 -26.48 -6.58 12.27
N ASN A 524 -26.79 -7.68 12.95
CA ASN A 524 -27.36 -8.87 12.34
C ASN A 524 -28.73 -8.59 11.67
N GLU A 525 -29.59 -7.81 12.32
CA GLU A 525 -30.88 -7.39 11.75
C GLU A 525 -30.70 -6.50 10.51
N ASP A 526 -29.77 -5.56 10.57
CA ASP A 526 -29.45 -4.66 9.46
C ASP A 526 -28.90 -5.46 8.26
N ILE A 527 -27.99 -6.42 8.49
CA ILE A 527 -27.48 -7.33 7.44
C ILE A 527 -28.62 -8.10 6.78
N VAL A 528 -29.49 -8.74 7.56
CA VAL A 528 -30.60 -9.54 7.02
C VAL A 528 -31.52 -8.63 6.20
N SER A 529 -31.87 -7.46 6.71
CA SER A 529 -32.75 -6.52 6.01
C SER A 529 -32.14 -6.05 4.69
N VAL A 530 -30.87 -5.65 4.70
CA VAL A 530 -30.15 -5.17 3.52
C VAL A 530 -30.00 -6.29 2.48
N LEU A 531 -29.68 -7.51 2.91
CA LEU A 531 -29.58 -8.67 2.03
C LEU A 531 -30.92 -8.98 1.37
N GLU A 532 -31.99 -9.13 2.15
CA GLU A 532 -33.33 -9.47 1.63
C GLU A 532 -33.87 -8.41 0.66
N GLN A 533 -33.68 -7.12 0.99
CA GLN A 533 -34.01 -6.02 0.08
C GLN A 533 -33.15 -6.04 -1.18
N GLY A 534 -31.87 -6.39 -1.05
CA GLY A 534 -30.90 -6.39 -2.13
C GLY A 534 -31.07 -7.53 -3.13
N ILE A 535 -31.44 -8.73 -2.68
CA ILE A 535 -31.52 -9.94 -3.52
C ILE A 535 -32.95 -10.34 -3.86
N GLY A 536 -33.96 -9.80 -3.14
CA GLY A 536 -35.38 -10.05 -3.38
C GLY A 536 -35.86 -11.44 -2.95
N VAL A 537 -35.09 -12.14 -2.11
CA VAL A 537 -35.42 -13.46 -1.54
C VAL A 537 -35.26 -13.38 -0.02
N ARG A 538 -36.18 -14.01 0.70
CA ARG A 538 -36.14 -14.09 2.17
C ARG A 538 -34.98 -14.99 2.60
N ALA A 539 -34.15 -14.51 3.50
CA ALA A 539 -33.02 -15.27 4.01
C ALA A 539 -33.47 -16.21 5.13
N LYS A 540 -32.93 -17.42 5.12
CA LYS A 540 -32.99 -18.35 6.25
C LYS A 540 -31.99 -17.89 7.29
N VAL A 541 -32.43 -17.71 8.53
CA VAL A 541 -31.60 -17.19 9.61
C VAL A 541 -31.33 -18.33 10.59
N ALA A 542 -30.05 -18.61 10.83
CA ALA A 542 -29.60 -19.53 11.87
C ALA A 542 -28.79 -18.75 12.90
N ASP A 543 -29.00 -19.03 14.18
CA ASP A 543 -28.25 -18.41 15.26
C ASP A 543 -27.08 -19.32 15.64
N HIS A 544 -25.87 -18.77 15.71
CA HIS A 544 -24.77 -19.50 16.32
C HIS A 544 -24.88 -19.42 17.84
N SER A 545 -24.60 -20.48 18.60
CA SER A 545 -24.49 -20.33 20.06
C SER A 545 -23.25 -19.51 20.44
N ALA A 546 -23.37 -18.49 21.30
CA ALA A 546 -22.29 -17.55 21.67
C ALA A 546 -20.94 -18.17 22.08
N ASN A 547 -20.94 -19.43 22.51
CA ASN A 547 -19.73 -20.12 22.96
C ASN A 547 -19.10 -21.08 21.95
N VAL A 548 -19.70 -21.22 20.77
CA VAL A 548 -19.31 -22.20 19.78
C VAL A 548 -18.96 -21.48 18.49
N LYS A 549 -17.81 -21.82 17.91
CA LYS A 549 -17.42 -21.26 16.62
C LYS A 549 -18.09 -22.08 15.53
N TYR A 550 -18.45 -21.47 14.40
CA TYR A 550 -19.11 -22.18 13.32
C TYR A 550 -18.34 -22.06 12.01
N GLU A 551 -18.28 -23.15 11.26
CA GLU A 551 -17.82 -23.16 9.87
C GLU A 551 -19.05 -23.12 8.96
N MET A 552 -18.92 -22.49 7.80
CA MET A 552 -19.92 -22.53 6.72
C MET A 552 -19.26 -22.95 5.42
N LEU A 553 -19.89 -23.85 4.69
CA LEU A 553 -19.45 -24.46 3.43
C LEU A 553 -20.59 -24.38 2.39
N ILE A 554 -20.25 -24.05 1.15
CA ILE A 554 -21.11 -24.23 -0.01
C ILE A 554 -20.45 -25.28 -0.91
N THR A 555 -21.12 -26.42 -1.11
CA THR A 555 -20.58 -27.55 -1.88
C THR A 555 -20.62 -27.33 -3.39
N GLU A 556 -19.95 -28.20 -4.15
CA GLU A 556 -20.07 -28.22 -5.61
C GLU A 556 -21.52 -28.48 -6.09
N ASP A 557 -22.35 -29.11 -5.26
CA ASP A 557 -23.77 -29.35 -5.55
C ASP A 557 -24.70 -28.22 -5.06
N LYS A 558 -24.13 -27.09 -4.61
CA LYS A 558 -24.82 -25.88 -4.13
C LYS A 558 -25.60 -26.08 -2.84
N GLU A 559 -25.23 -27.07 -2.06
CA GLU A 559 -25.79 -27.25 -0.74
C GLU A 559 -25.04 -26.33 0.24
N ILE A 560 -25.79 -25.68 1.14
CA ILE A 560 -25.24 -24.84 2.19
C ILE A 560 -25.19 -25.65 3.49
N TRP A 561 -23.99 -25.85 3.99
CA TRP A 561 -23.71 -26.58 5.21
C TRP A 561 -23.07 -25.64 6.22
N PHE A 562 -23.38 -25.82 7.50
CA PHE A 562 -22.67 -25.16 8.59
C PHE A 562 -22.63 -26.08 9.78
N ARG A 563 -21.56 -25.97 10.58
CA ARG A 563 -21.38 -26.82 11.77
C ARG A 563 -20.60 -26.11 12.85
N PRO A 564 -20.79 -26.48 14.12
CA PRO A 564 -19.91 -26.04 15.21
C PRO A 564 -18.50 -26.66 15.11
N GLU A 565 -17.44 -25.85 15.26
CA GLU A 565 -16.05 -26.32 15.38
C GLU A 565 -15.90 -27.12 16.67
N ALA A 566 -15.48 -28.38 16.54
CA ALA A 566 -15.40 -29.29 17.67
C ALA A 566 -14.34 -28.83 18.68
N VAL A 567 -14.76 -28.48 19.88
CA VAL A 567 -13.85 -28.25 21.01
C VAL A 567 -13.38 -29.61 21.54
N GLY A 568 -12.31 -30.16 20.95
CA GLY A 568 -11.46 -31.18 21.58
C GLY A 568 -12.07 -32.58 21.81
N ILE A 569 -12.77 -33.15 20.83
CA ILE A 569 -13.18 -34.57 20.83
C ILE A 569 -12.71 -35.20 19.52
N ASP A 570 -12.02 -36.34 19.60
CA ASP A 570 -11.37 -37.05 18.49
C ASP A 570 -12.25 -37.18 17.22
N ASP A 571 -11.61 -36.96 16.07
CA ASP A 571 -12.15 -36.58 14.74
C ASP A 571 -12.99 -37.62 13.96
N GLU A 572 -13.38 -38.77 14.52
CA GLU A 572 -13.82 -39.89 13.66
C GLU A 572 -15.34 -40.08 13.42
N GLU A 573 -16.24 -39.29 14.01
CA GLU A 573 -17.67 -39.41 13.65
C GLU A 573 -18.47 -38.17 14.07
N LYS A 574 -18.56 -37.15 13.19
CA LYS A 574 -19.55 -36.06 13.35
C LYS A 574 -20.12 -35.63 12.01
N ASP A 575 -21.44 -35.73 11.92
CA ASP A 575 -22.25 -35.44 10.76
C ASP A 575 -22.26 -33.93 10.50
N TRP A 576 -21.96 -33.54 9.27
CA TRP A 576 -22.34 -32.21 8.82
C TRP A 576 -23.87 -32.15 8.76
N GLU A 577 -24.46 -31.08 9.25
CA GLU A 577 -25.92 -30.89 9.16
C GLU A 577 -26.22 -30.03 7.93
N THR A 578 -27.13 -30.51 7.07
CA THR A 578 -27.70 -29.66 6.04
C THR A 578 -28.74 -28.74 6.67
N TYR A 579 -28.91 -27.51 6.17
CA TYR A 579 -29.98 -26.62 6.70
C TYR A 579 -31.36 -27.32 6.68
N SER A 580 -31.62 -28.14 5.66
CA SER A 580 -32.86 -28.90 5.50
C SER A 580 -33.17 -29.81 6.69
N GLU A 581 -32.15 -30.34 7.37
CA GLU A 581 -32.28 -31.21 8.54
C GLU A 581 -32.43 -30.42 9.85
N TRP A 582 -32.00 -29.16 9.88
CA TRP A 582 -32.05 -28.29 11.07
C TRP A 582 -33.38 -27.55 11.26
N ALA A 583 -34.16 -27.40 10.18
CA ALA A 583 -35.39 -26.60 10.16
C ALA A 583 -36.67 -27.40 10.53
N GLU A 584 -36.54 -28.71 10.78
CA GLU A 584 -37.58 -29.58 11.37
C GLU A 584 -37.37 -29.72 12.87
#